data_AF-A0A8R2GA96-F1
#
_entry.id   AF-A0A8R2GA96-F1
#
_cell.length_a   1.000
_cell.length_b   1.000
_cell.length_c   1.000
_cell.angle_alpha   90.00
_cell.angle_beta   90.00
_cell.angle_gamma   90.00
#
_symmetry.space_group_name_H-M   'P 1'
#
loop_
_entity.id
_entity.type
_entity.pdbx_description
1 polymer ?
#
loop_
_entity_poly.entity_id
_entity_poly.type
_entity_poly.pdbx_seq_one_letter_code
_entity_poly.pdbx_strand_id
1 'polypeptide(L)'
;MARMELPVLDKFCFVFNLRGGCITMGIINSILTFVLAVILITFAVDIKSATEAQLRRDDADAAMSSVVYTIVILLVVLLFVKFFFDLVFVYAVYKEKCGIMKKYCIFWIIFLVLFIIGFLKSLFHMGAGHVIAQILFLAENFYYIVVIRSYLISINEDGVL
;
A
#
# COMPACT_ATOMS: atom_id res chain seq x y z
N MET A 1 33.92 -1.10 -13.05
CA MET A 1 33.13 -0.74 -11.85
C MET A 1 31.68 -1.10 -12.14
N ALA A 2 31.24 -2.29 -11.75
CA ALA A 2 29.89 -2.76 -12.03
C ALA A 2 28.91 -1.97 -11.15
N ARG A 3 28.25 -0.95 -11.72
CA ARG A 3 27.06 -0.39 -11.08
C ARG A 3 26.02 -1.50 -11.14
N MET A 4 25.65 -2.06 -10.00
CA MET A 4 24.43 -2.86 -9.90
C MET A 4 23.26 -1.88 -10.05
N GLU A 5 22.94 -1.53 -11.29
CA GLU A 5 21.75 -0.77 -11.62
C GLU A 5 20.57 -1.71 -11.42
N LEU A 6 19.61 -1.31 -10.58
CA LEU A 6 18.37 -2.07 -10.40
C LEU A 6 17.79 -2.40 -11.79
N PRO A 7 17.31 -3.65 -12.01
CA PRO A 7 16.86 -4.09 -13.32
C PRO A 7 15.79 -3.14 -13.87
N VAL A 8 16.06 -2.62 -15.07
CA VAL A 8 15.12 -1.78 -15.81
C VAL A 8 14.20 -2.72 -16.57
N LEU A 9 12.90 -2.60 -16.35
CA LEU A 9 11.89 -3.36 -17.11
C LEU A 9 11.53 -2.60 -18.38
N ASP A 10 11.66 -3.22 -19.55
CA ASP A 10 11.17 -2.68 -20.83
C ASP A 10 9.67 -2.94 -21.07
N LYS A 11 9.06 -3.88 -20.32
CA LYS A 11 7.65 -4.24 -20.42
C LYS A 11 7.06 -4.63 -19.07
N PHE A 12 5.86 -4.18 -18.78
CA PHE A 12 5.08 -4.64 -17.63
C PHE A 12 4.54 -6.06 -17.87
N CYS A 13 4.78 -6.98 -16.93
CA CYS A 13 4.47 -8.40 -17.08
C CYS A 13 4.87 -8.99 -18.45
N PHE A 14 6.01 -8.57 -19.01
CA PHE A 14 6.56 -9.00 -20.30
C PHE A 14 5.72 -8.70 -21.57
N VAL A 15 4.47 -8.25 -21.43
CA VAL A 15 3.51 -8.12 -22.54
C VAL A 15 2.97 -6.69 -22.69
N PHE A 16 2.87 -5.91 -21.61
CA PHE A 16 2.22 -4.59 -21.63
C PHE A 16 3.22 -3.43 -21.63
N ASN A 17 2.84 -2.32 -22.26
CA ASN A 17 3.58 -1.06 -22.17
C ASN A 17 3.66 -0.59 -20.71
N LEU A 18 4.81 -0.06 -20.27
CA LEU A 18 5.03 0.37 -18.89
C LEU A 18 4.00 1.37 -18.41
N ARG A 19 3.60 2.33 -19.26
CA ARG A 19 2.56 3.32 -18.94
C ARG A 19 1.24 2.65 -18.58
N GLY A 20 0.83 1.66 -19.38
CA GLY A 20 -0.38 0.86 -19.11
C GLY A 20 -0.24 0.09 -17.80
N GLY A 21 0.90 -0.57 -17.59
CA GLY A 21 1.21 -1.29 -16.35
C GLY A 21 1.12 -0.43 -15.09
N CYS A 22 1.74 0.75 -15.10
CA CYS A 22 1.68 1.71 -13.98
C CYS A 22 0.24 2.15 -13.69
N ILE A 23 -0.55 2.45 -14.73
CA ILE A 23 -1.96 2.85 -14.58
C ILE A 23 -2.79 1.68 -14.03
N THR A 24 -2.67 0.50 -14.61
CA THR A 24 -3.42 -0.69 -14.21
C THR A 24 -3.11 -1.09 -12.77
N MET A 25 -1.83 -1.14 -12.37
CA MET A 25 -1.46 -1.46 -10.99
C MET A 25 -1.93 -0.39 -10.00
N GLY A 26 -1.81 0.90 -10.36
CA GLY A 26 -2.32 1.99 -9.52
C GLY A 26 -3.84 1.90 -9.32
N ILE A 27 -4.60 1.59 -10.38
CA ILE A 27 -6.06 1.39 -10.31
C ILE A 27 -6.40 0.17 -9.46
N ILE A 28 -5.74 -0.97 -9.67
CA ILE A 28 -5.97 -2.19 -8.88
C ILE A 28 -5.70 -1.93 -7.40
N ASN A 29 -4.57 -1.30 -7.07
CA ASN A 29 -4.22 -0.98 -5.69
C ASN A 29 -5.21 0.01 -5.06
N SER A 30 -5.70 0.98 -5.83
CA SER A 30 -6.74 1.92 -5.40
C SER A 30 -8.07 1.20 -5.10
N ILE A 31 -8.52 0.31 -5.98
CA ILE A 31 -9.74 -0.51 -5.79
C ILE A 31 -9.60 -1.42 -4.57
N LEU A 32 -8.48 -2.13 -4.44
CA LEU A 32 -8.22 -3.01 -3.29
C LEU A 32 -8.20 -2.23 -1.98
N THR A 33 -7.55 -1.06 -1.97
CA THR A 33 -7.52 -0.17 -0.79
C THR A 33 -8.92 0.30 -0.42
N PHE A 34 -9.75 0.66 -1.40
CA PHE A 34 -11.13 1.07 -1.17
C PHE A 34 -12.00 -0.07 -0.64
N VAL A 35 -11.92 -1.26 -1.24
CA VAL A 35 -12.64 -2.45 -0.78
C VAL A 35 -12.24 -2.81 0.65
N LEU A 36 -10.95 -2.77 0.98
CA LEU A 36 -10.45 -3.01 2.33
C LEU A 36 -10.97 -1.97 3.34
N ALA A 37 -11.06 -0.70 2.93
CA ALA A 37 -11.64 0.36 3.77
C ALA A 37 -13.12 0.09 4.06
N VAL A 38 -13.92 -0.33 3.06
CA VAL A 38 -15.33 -0.68 3.24
C VAL A 38 -15.49 -1.86 4.20
N ILE A 39 -14.67 -2.90 4.04
CA ILE A 39 -14.67 -4.07 4.94
C ILE A 39 -14.30 -3.65 6.37
N LEU A 40 -13.31 -2.77 6.56
CA LEU A 40 -12.94 -2.29 7.89
C LEU A 40 -14.02 -1.41 8.53
N ILE A 41 -14.81 -0.68 7.75
CA ILE A 41 -15.97 0.05 8.26
C ILE A 41 -17.02 -0.91 8.81
N THR A 42 -17.30 -2.03 8.13
CA THR A 42 -18.26 -3.02 8.67
C THR A 42 -17.74 -3.62 9.97
N PHE A 43 -16.45 -3.97 10.05
CA PHE A 43 -15.84 -4.41 11.30
C PHE A 43 -15.89 -3.34 12.41
N ALA A 44 -15.70 -2.06 12.08
CA ALA A 44 -15.81 -0.97 13.05
C ALA A 44 -17.21 -0.88 13.65
N VAL A 45 -18.25 -1.05 12.82
CA VAL A 45 -19.66 -1.07 13.27
C VAL A 45 -19.93 -2.26 14.18
N ASP A 46 -19.46 -3.46 13.81
CA ASP A 46 -19.61 -4.66 14.61
C ASP A 46 -18.92 -4.51 15.98
N ILE A 47 -17.68 -4.03 16.01
CA ILE A 47 -16.92 -3.79 17.24
C ILE A 47 -17.63 -2.75 18.11
N LYS A 48 -18.16 -1.66 17.53
CA LYS A 48 -18.93 -0.66 18.29
C LYS A 48 -20.14 -1.30 18.97
N SER A 49 -20.91 -2.11 18.25
CA SER A 49 -22.10 -2.78 18.79
C SER A 49 -21.76 -3.77 19.91
N ALA A 50 -20.66 -4.52 19.76
CA ALA A 50 -20.15 -5.43 20.78
C ALA A 50 -19.65 -4.66 22.02
N THR A 51 -18.98 -3.53 21.81
CA THR A 51 -18.48 -2.67 22.90
C THR A 51 -19.63 -2.08 23.70
N GLU A 52 -20.67 -1.57 23.04
CA GLU A 52 -21.88 -1.04 23.70
C GLU A 52 -22.64 -2.14 24.49
N ALA A 53 -22.62 -3.38 24.01
CA ALA A 53 -23.19 -4.52 24.72
C ALA A 53 -22.34 -4.96 25.94
N GLN A 54 -21.00 -4.89 25.84
CA GLN A 54 -20.07 -5.23 26.93
C GLN A 54 -20.00 -4.14 28.01
N LEU A 55 -20.13 -2.86 27.64
CA LEU A 55 -20.17 -1.74 28.59
C LEU A 55 -21.36 -1.85 29.58
N ARG A 56 -22.38 -2.63 29.23
CA ARG A 56 -23.52 -2.93 30.11
C ARG A 56 -23.27 -4.12 31.05
N ARG A 57 -22.15 -4.85 30.91
CA ARG A 57 -21.85 -6.10 31.63
C ARG A 57 -20.56 -6.06 32.45
N ASP A 58 -19.49 -5.37 32.01
CA ASP A 58 -18.23 -5.29 32.76
C ASP A 58 -17.30 -4.15 32.26
N ASP A 59 -16.59 -3.46 33.16
CA ASP A 59 -15.82 -2.23 32.87
C ASP A 59 -14.39 -2.48 32.34
N ALA A 60 -13.77 -3.62 32.67
CA ALA A 60 -12.37 -3.88 32.31
C ALA A 60 -12.20 -4.29 30.83
N ASP A 61 -13.11 -5.10 30.30
CA ASP A 61 -13.10 -5.53 28.88
C ASP A 61 -13.51 -4.40 27.94
N ALA A 62 -14.32 -3.45 28.43
CA ALA A 62 -14.74 -2.26 27.68
C ALA A 62 -13.55 -1.37 27.29
N ALA A 63 -12.54 -1.26 28.14
CA ALA A 63 -11.34 -0.46 27.87
C ALA A 63 -10.50 -1.05 26.72
N MET A 64 -10.31 -2.38 26.68
CA MET A 64 -9.56 -3.04 25.60
C MET A 64 -10.32 -2.95 24.27
N SER A 65 -11.65 -3.10 24.29
CA SER A 65 -12.49 -2.97 23.09
C SER A 65 -12.47 -1.53 22.51
N SER A 66 -12.44 -0.51 23.38
CA SER A 66 -12.34 0.90 22.98
C SER A 66 -11.03 1.23 22.24
N VAL A 67 -9.91 0.66 22.68
CA VAL A 67 -8.61 0.83 22.01
C VAL A 67 -8.62 0.21 20.62
N VAL A 68 -9.15 -1.01 20.47
CA VAL A 68 -9.26 -1.69 19.17
C VAL A 68 -10.16 -0.89 18.22
N TYR A 69 -11.30 -0.40 18.69
CA TYR A 69 -12.19 0.45 17.90
C TYR A 69 -11.48 1.72 17.40
N THR A 70 -10.72 2.39 18.26
CA THR A 70 -9.95 3.60 17.90
C THR A 70 -8.90 3.28 16.84
N ILE A 71 -8.19 2.15 16.96
CA ILE A 71 -7.20 1.69 15.98
C ILE A 71 -7.87 1.41 14.63
N VAL A 72 -9.03 0.74 14.62
CA VAL A 72 -9.77 0.43 13.39
C VAL A 72 -10.20 1.70 12.66
N ILE A 73 -10.74 2.70 13.37
CA ILE A 73 -11.08 4.01 12.77
C ILE A 73 -9.85 4.67 12.17
N LEU A 74 -8.74 4.70 12.91
CA LEU A 74 -7.50 5.31 12.45
C LEU A 74 -7.00 4.63 11.17
N LEU A 75 -7.07 3.30 11.10
CA LEU A 75 -6.74 2.53 9.89
C LEU A 75 -7.66 2.87 8.71
N VAL A 76 -8.98 3.01 8.93
CA VAL A 76 -9.92 3.43 7.87
C VAL A 76 -9.53 4.80 7.32
N VAL A 77 -9.23 5.77 8.19
CA VAL A 77 -8.79 7.11 7.77
C VAL A 77 -7.50 7.04 6.95
N LEU A 78 -6.51 6.27 7.39
CA LEU A 78 -5.26 6.08 6.65
C LEU A 78 -5.47 5.42 5.29
N LEU A 79 -6.40 4.47 5.18
CA LEU A 79 -6.75 3.84 3.90
C LEU A 79 -7.41 4.81 2.93
N PHE A 80 -8.27 5.72 3.41
CA PHE A 80 -8.82 6.79 2.57
C PHE A 80 -7.72 7.74 2.08
N VAL A 81 -6.82 8.16 2.97
CA VAL A 81 -5.66 8.99 2.60
C VAL A 81 -4.83 8.27 1.53
N LYS A 82 -4.54 6.97 1.72
CA LYS A 82 -3.85 6.14 0.73
C LYS A 82 -4.58 6.08 -0.61
N PHE A 83 -5.89 5.89 -0.59
CA PHE A 83 -6.71 5.90 -1.80
C PHE A 83 -6.56 7.20 -2.61
N PHE A 84 -6.56 8.36 -1.96
CA PHE A 84 -6.32 9.64 -2.63
C PHE A 84 -4.90 9.73 -3.21
N PHE A 85 -3.89 9.27 -2.48
CA PHE A 85 -2.51 9.23 -2.99
C PHE A 85 -2.38 8.34 -4.22
N ASP A 86 -3.05 7.18 -4.24
CA ASP A 86 -3.05 6.28 -5.39
C ASP A 86 -3.75 6.91 -6.61
N LEU A 87 -4.85 7.63 -6.42
CA LEU A 87 -5.50 8.39 -7.49
C LEU A 87 -4.60 9.51 -8.03
N VAL A 88 -3.93 10.26 -7.15
CA VAL A 88 -2.97 11.30 -7.54
C VAL A 88 -1.81 10.68 -8.32
N PHE A 89 -1.35 9.50 -7.92
CA PHE A 89 -0.31 8.76 -8.64
C PHE A 89 -0.77 8.35 -10.04
N VAL A 90 -1.95 7.74 -10.17
CA VAL A 90 -2.53 7.37 -11.48
C VAL A 90 -2.68 8.60 -12.37
N TYR A 91 -3.15 9.72 -11.82
CA TYR A 91 -3.23 10.99 -12.55
C TYR A 91 -1.85 11.51 -12.99
N ALA A 92 -0.84 11.42 -12.12
CA ALA A 92 0.53 11.82 -12.44
C ALA A 92 1.15 10.97 -13.55
N VAL A 93 0.89 9.65 -13.57
CA VAL A 93 1.27 8.74 -14.65
C VAL A 93 0.53 9.09 -15.94
N TYR A 94 -0.78 9.36 -15.86
CA TYR A 94 -1.58 9.72 -17.03
C TYR A 94 -1.12 11.03 -17.68
N LYS A 95 -0.77 12.04 -16.88
CA LYS A 95 -0.26 13.35 -17.31
C LYS A 95 1.27 13.39 -17.48
N GLU A 96 1.96 12.26 -17.33
CA GLU A 96 3.43 12.13 -17.47
C GLU A 96 4.20 13.16 -16.63
N LYS A 97 3.69 13.47 -15.43
CA LYS A 97 4.31 14.43 -14.49
C LYS A 97 5.41 13.75 -13.68
N CYS A 98 6.60 13.64 -14.28
CA CYS A 98 7.79 13.00 -13.66
C CYS A 98 8.11 13.49 -12.25
N GLY A 99 7.90 14.78 -11.97
CA GLY A 99 8.18 15.37 -10.65
C GLY A 99 7.29 14.81 -9.53
N ILE A 100 6.00 14.56 -9.80
CA ILE A 100 5.07 13.99 -8.80
C ILE A 100 5.36 12.50 -8.64
N MET A 101 5.61 11.79 -9.74
CA MET A 101 5.93 10.37 -9.74
C MET A 101 7.21 10.07 -8.96
N LYS A 102 8.24 10.91 -9.09
CA LYS A 102 9.50 10.75 -8.34
C LYS A 102 9.29 10.90 -6.84
N LYS A 103 8.52 11.91 -6.43
CA LYS A 103 8.18 12.14 -5.01
C LYS A 103 7.38 10.97 -4.43
N TYR A 104 6.40 10.47 -5.18
CA TYR A 104 5.61 9.30 -4.78
C TYR A 104 6.49 8.04 -4.64
N CYS A 105 7.40 7.79 -5.59
CA CYS A 105 8.31 6.64 -5.53
C CYS A 105 9.23 6.69 -4.29
N ILE A 106 9.80 7.86 -3.97
CA ILE A 106 10.63 8.04 -2.76
C ILE A 106 9.80 7.79 -1.50
N PHE A 107 8.60 8.37 -1.43
CA PHE A 107 7.69 8.16 -0.30
C PHE A 107 7.34 6.68 -0.11
N TRP A 108 7.08 5.95 -1.19
CA TRP A 108 6.74 4.53 -1.14
C TRP A 108 7.91 3.64 -0.72
N ILE A 109 9.14 3.97 -1.14
CA ILE A 109 10.36 3.27 -0.69
C ILE A 109 10.54 3.42 0.82
N ILE A 110 10.34 4.62 1.37
CA ILE A 110 10.44 4.86 2.83
C ILE A 110 9.39 4.02 3.56
N PHE A 111 8.15 4.03 3.07
CA PHE A 111 7.07 3.25 3.65
C PHE A 111 7.35 1.74 3.62
N LEU A 112 7.91 1.23 2.51
CA LEU A 112 8.31 -0.16 2.37
C LEU A 112 9.39 -0.56 3.39
N VAL A 113 10.40 0.29 3.61
CA VAL A 113 11.45 0.03 4.62
C VAL A 113 10.87 -0.03 6.03
N LEU A 114 10.00 0.92 6.38
CA LEU A 114 9.30 0.90 7.68
C LEU A 114 8.44 -0.35 7.85
N PHE A 115 7.75 -0.77 6.78
CA PHE A 115 6.95 -1.99 6.78
C PHE A 115 7.81 -3.24 7.00
N ILE A 116 8.98 -3.35 6.34
CA ILE A 116 9.92 -4.47 6.55
C ILE A 116 10.39 -4.53 8.01
N ILE A 117 10.72 -3.39 8.63
CA ILE A 117 11.14 -3.34 10.03
C ILE A 117 10.01 -3.83 10.95
N GLY A 118 8.77 -3.37 10.72
CA GLY A 118 7.58 -3.81 11.46
C GLY A 118 7.31 -5.30 11.27
N PHE A 119 7.48 -5.80 10.05
CA PHE A 119 7.34 -7.21 9.72
C PHE A 119 8.38 -8.06 10.45
N LEU A 120 9.66 -7.69 10.43
CA LEU A 120 10.74 -8.41 11.14
C LEU A 120 10.47 -8.48 12.65
N LYS A 121 9.94 -7.41 13.25
CA LYS A 121 9.56 -7.41 14.68
C LYS A 121 8.47 -8.43 14.98
N SER A 122 7.51 -8.59 14.07
CA SER A 122 6.32 -9.42 14.27
C SER A 122 6.46 -10.84 13.70
N LEU A 123 7.52 -11.11 12.93
CA LEU A 123 7.79 -12.38 12.25
C LEU A 123 7.79 -13.59 13.20
N PHE A 124 8.29 -13.42 14.42
CA PHE A 124 8.36 -14.47 15.43
C PHE A 124 7.05 -14.69 16.20
N HIS A 125 6.02 -13.87 15.99
CA HIS A 125 4.73 -13.95 16.70
C HIS A 125 3.56 -14.30 15.75
N MET A 126 3.82 -14.39 14.45
CA MET A 126 2.81 -14.67 13.43
C MET A 126 2.78 -16.15 13.04
N GLY A 127 1.58 -16.67 12.78
CA GLY A 127 1.41 -17.99 12.16
C GLY A 127 1.94 -18.03 10.72
N ALA A 128 2.36 -19.21 10.26
CA ALA A 128 3.01 -19.38 8.95
C ALA A 128 2.18 -18.85 7.76
N GLY A 129 0.85 -19.02 7.79
CA GLY A 129 -0.03 -18.47 6.75
C GLY A 129 0.01 -16.94 6.66
N HIS A 130 0.11 -16.26 7.80
CA HIS A 130 0.20 -14.81 7.84
C HIS A 130 1.57 -14.31 7.36
N VAL A 131 2.64 -15.03 7.70
CA VAL A 131 4.00 -14.76 7.20
C VAL A 131 4.06 -14.88 5.67
N ILE A 132 3.48 -15.93 5.08
CA ILE A 132 3.45 -16.11 3.62
C ILE A 132 2.68 -14.98 2.94
N ALA A 133 1.51 -14.60 3.46
CA ALA A 133 0.73 -13.48 2.92
C ALA A 133 1.51 -12.15 2.98
N GLN A 134 2.21 -11.90 4.08
CA GLN A 134 3.06 -10.71 4.24
C GLN A 134 4.23 -10.69 3.23
N ILE A 135 4.87 -11.85 2.98
CA ILE A 135 5.95 -11.97 2.00
C ILE A 135 5.43 -11.70 0.58
N LEU A 136 4.27 -12.26 0.22
CA LEU A 136 3.65 -12.00 -1.08
C LEU A 136 3.30 -10.52 -1.25
N PHE A 137 2.73 -9.90 -0.22
CA PHE A 137 2.44 -8.47 -0.22
C PHE A 137 3.72 -7.64 -0.38
N LEU A 138 4.81 -8.01 0.31
CA LEU A 138 6.09 -7.32 0.16
C LEU A 138 6.66 -7.46 -1.25
N ALA A 139 6.58 -8.65 -1.84
CA ALA A 139 7.04 -8.91 -3.20
C ALA A 139 6.26 -8.09 -4.23
N GLU A 140 4.94 -8.00 -4.09
CA GLU A 140 4.08 -7.18 -4.95
C GLU A 140 4.41 -5.69 -4.84
N ASN A 141 4.59 -5.16 -3.61
CA ASN A 141 4.97 -3.77 -3.40
C ASN A 141 6.37 -3.46 -3.95
N PHE A 142 7.32 -4.39 -3.81
CA PHE A 142 8.65 -4.25 -4.37
C PHE A 142 8.60 -4.23 -5.91
N TYR A 143 7.83 -5.14 -6.51
CA TYR A 143 7.61 -5.17 -7.96
C TYR A 143 7.00 -3.85 -8.46
N TYR A 144 6.00 -3.33 -7.75
CA TYR A 144 5.37 -2.05 -8.08
C TYR A 144 6.37 -0.89 -8.10
N ILE A 145 7.25 -0.79 -7.10
CA ILE A 145 8.30 0.24 -7.06
C ILE A 145 9.24 0.12 -8.28
N VAL A 146 9.66 -1.10 -8.62
CA VAL A 146 10.55 -1.34 -9.77
C VAL A 146 9.88 -0.93 -11.08
N VAL A 147 8.59 -1.21 -11.26
CA VAL A 147 7.82 -0.81 -12.44
C VAL A 147 7.72 0.72 -12.56
N ILE A 148 7.41 1.42 -11.46
CA ILE A 148 7.34 2.89 -11.45
C ILE A 148 8.71 3.49 -11.79
N ARG A 149 9.78 2.98 -11.18
CA ARG A 149 11.14 3.45 -11.43
C ARG A 149 11.54 3.23 -12.89
N SER A 150 11.24 2.06 -13.44
CA SER A 150 11.54 1.74 -14.86
C SER A 150 10.79 2.68 -15.80
N TYR A 151 9.52 2.99 -15.49
CA TYR A 151 8.75 3.94 -16.30
C TYR A 151 9.28 5.37 -16.20
N LEU A 152 9.74 5.79 -15.02
CA LEU A 152 10.35 7.11 -14.81
C LEU A 152 11.67 7.25 -15.59
N ILE A 153 12.44 6.17 -15.73
CA ILE A 153 13.65 6.12 -16.56
C ILE A 153 13.29 6.18 -18.05
N SER A 154 12.32 5.38 -18.52
CA SER A 154 11.86 5.42 -19.92
C SER A 154 11.38 6.82 -20.33
N ILE A 155 10.58 7.51 -19.51
CA ILE A 155 10.18 8.90 -19.83
C ILE A 155 11.38 9.86 -19.88
N ASN A 156 12.42 9.60 -19.08
CA ASN A 156 13.64 10.43 -19.06
C ASN A 156 14.62 10.09 -20.19
N GLU A 157 14.54 8.90 -20.79
CA GLU A 157 15.32 8.50 -21.97
C GLU A 157 14.62 8.88 -23.27
N ASP A 158 13.28 8.78 -23.33
CA ASP A 158 12.45 9.23 -24.46
C ASP A 158 12.24 10.76 -24.45
N GLY A 159 12.41 11.39 -23.30
CA GLY A 159 12.33 12.83 -23.09
C GLY A 159 13.71 13.46 -23.05
N VAL A 160 14.14 13.96 -24.21
CA VAL A 160 15.22 14.94 -24.37
C VAL A 160 15.24 15.93 -23.21
N LEU A 161 16.27 15.82 -22.37
CA LEU A 161 16.85 16.94 -21.63
C LEU A 161 18.02 17.47 -22.46
#